data_AF-A0A941DNN9-F1
#
_entry.id   AF-A0A941DNN9-F1
#
_cell.length_a   1.000
_cell.length_b   1.000
_cell.length_c   1.000
_cell.angle_alpha   90.00
_cell.angle_beta   90.00
_cell.angle_gamma   90.00
#
_symmetry.space_group_name_H-M   'P 1'
#
loop_
_entity.id
_entity.type
_entity.pdbx_description
1 polymer ?
#
loop_
_entity_poly.entity_id
_entity_poly.type
_entity_poly.pdbx_seq_one_letter_code
_entity_poly.pdbx_strand_id
1 'polypeptide(L)'
;ADIAAADAQLLYADIRPLIAQRADVKSAQARLDAALSARQLALAAKTRDVSVGLQFEHYPVSPTNTLGSGNSFGISVQIPLFARYAYQGEISLAEKNVDSAREILEKTKENARFELLN
;
A
#
# COMPACT_ATOMS: atom_id res chain seq x y z
N ALA A 1 -22.67 -14.65 39.37
CA ALA A 1 -22.27 -13.61 38.40
C ALA A 1 -21.10 -14.06 37.53
N ASP A 2 -20.15 -14.83 38.06
CA ASP A 2 -18.93 -15.24 37.34
C ASP A 2 -19.14 -16.24 36.18
N ILE A 3 -20.03 -17.22 36.35
CA ILE A 3 -20.19 -18.32 35.37
C ILE A 3 -20.79 -17.81 34.04
N ALA A 4 -21.77 -16.90 34.12
CA ALA A 4 -22.38 -16.28 32.94
C ALA A 4 -21.42 -15.36 32.18
N ALA A 5 -20.47 -14.72 32.87
CA ALA A 5 -19.43 -13.91 32.22
C ALA A 5 -18.40 -14.79 31.49
N ALA A 6 -18.04 -15.94 32.08
CA ALA A 6 -17.16 -16.91 31.44
C ALA A 6 -17.79 -17.54 30.19
N ASP A 7 -19.07 -17.93 30.26
CA ASP A 7 -19.80 -18.51 29.12
C ASP A 7 -19.95 -17.51 27.97
N ALA A 8 -20.23 -16.24 28.26
CA ALA A 8 -20.28 -15.17 27.26
C ALA A 8 -18.91 -14.92 26.61
N GLN A 9 -17.82 -15.00 27.37
CA GLN A 9 -16.45 -14.84 26.87
C GLN A 9 -16.05 -15.99 25.93
N LEU A 10 -16.45 -17.22 26.26
CA LEU A 10 -16.22 -18.42 25.45
C LEU A 10 -17.01 -18.38 24.15
N LEU A 11 -18.29 -18.01 24.22
CA LEU A 11 -19.13 -17.79 23.04
C LEU A 11 -18.51 -16.72 22.13
N TYR A 12 -18.09 -15.59 22.69
CA TYR A 12 -17.45 -14.52 21.92
C TYR A 12 -16.13 -14.96 21.26
N ALA A 13 -15.37 -15.84 21.93
CA ALA A 13 -14.14 -16.38 21.37
C ALA A 13 -14.40 -17.25 20.13
N ASP A 14 -15.50 -18.00 20.11
CA ASP A 14 -15.89 -18.91 19.03
C ASP A 14 -16.48 -18.17 17.81
N ILE A 15 -17.18 -17.06 18.02
CA ILE A 15 -17.81 -16.29 16.92
C ILE A 15 -16.80 -15.38 16.18
N ARG A 16 -15.75 -14.89 16.85
CA ARG A 16 -14.70 -14.05 16.23
C ARG A 16 -14.08 -14.62 14.96
N PRO A 17 -13.63 -15.89 14.91
CA PRO A 17 -13.09 -16.47 13.68
C PRO A 17 -14.15 -16.56 12.56
N LEU A 18 -15.43 -16.76 12.89
CA LEU A 18 -16.52 -16.75 11.91
C LEU A 18 -16.74 -15.36 11.31
N ILE A 19 -16.71 -14.31 12.15
CA ILE A 19 -16.77 -12.90 11.69
C ILE A 19 -15.60 -12.60 10.74
N ALA A 20 -14.39 -13.00 11.11
CA ALA A 20 -13.19 -12.77 10.29
C ALA A 20 -13.22 -13.52 8.94
N GLN A 21 -13.99 -14.60 8.83
CA GLN A 21 -14.13 -15.37 7.60
C GLN A 21 -15.13 -14.77 6.60
N ARG A 22 -16.06 -13.90 7.05
CA ARG A 22 -17.06 -13.27 6.18
C ARG A 22 -16.42 -12.46 5.06
N ALA A 23 -17.02 -12.53 3.88
CA ALA A 23 -16.47 -11.93 2.66
C ALA A 23 -16.40 -10.39 2.72
N ASP A 24 -17.37 -9.74 3.36
CA ASP A 24 -17.41 -8.29 3.54
C ASP A 24 -16.35 -7.80 4.55
N VAL A 25 -16.15 -8.52 5.67
CA VAL A 25 -15.07 -8.23 6.63
C VAL A 25 -13.69 -8.40 5.98
N LYS A 26 -13.50 -9.45 5.18
CA LYS A 26 -12.26 -9.63 4.38
C LYS A 26 -12.05 -8.51 3.38
N SER A 27 -13.11 -8.09 2.68
CA SER A 27 -13.06 -6.97 1.74
C SER A 27 -12.70 -5.66 2.44
N ALA A 28 -13.32 -5.38 3.59
CA ALA A 28 -13.01 -4.21 4.41
C ALA A 28 -11.56 -4.25 4.95
N GLN A 29 -11.07 -5.44 5.34
CA GLN A 29 -9.68 -5.61 5.76
C GLN A 29 -8.71 -5.33 4.61
N ALA A 30 -8.97 -5.86 3.42
CA ALA A 30 -8.14 -5.59 2.24
C ALA A 30 -8.11 -4.10 1.87
N ARG A 31 -9.21 -3.37 2.08
CA ARG A 31 -9.25 -1.91 1.92
C ARG A 31 -8.38 -1.18 2.94
N LEU A 32 -8.39 -1.62 4.20
CA LEU A 32 -7.51 -1.07 5.23
C LEU A 32 -6.04 -1.35 4.89
N ASP A 33 -5.71 -2.57 4.47
CA ASP A 33 -4.34 -2.95 4.08
C ASP A 33 -3.85 -2.08 2.90
N ALA A 34 -4.70 -1.88 1.89
CA ALA A 34 -4.40 -0.99 0.78
C ALA A 34 -4.19 0.47 1.22
N ALA A 35 -5.02 0.98 2.15
CA ALA A 35 -4.86 2.33 2.70
C ALA A 35 -3.56 2.46 3.50
N LEU A 36 -3.16 1.44 4.25
CA LEU A 36 -1.88 1.40 4.97
C LEU A 36 -0.68 1.41 4.01
N SER A 37 -0.72 0.64 2.92
CA SER A 37 0.31 0.68 1.87
C SER A 37 0.38 2.05 1.20
N ALA A 38 -0.76 2.67 0.91
CA ALA A 38 -0.81 4.02 0.35
C ALA A 38 -0.23 5.07 1.33
N ARG A 39 -0.50 4.95 2.63
CA ARG A 39 0.12 5.79 3.66
C ARG A 39 1.64 5.59 3.72
N GLN A 40 2.12 4.36 3.60
CA GLN A 40 3.56 4.10 3.55
C GLN A 40 4.21 4.74 2.31
N LEU A 41 3.55 4.67 1.15
CA LEU A 41 4.01 5.35 -0.07
C LEU A 41 4.05 6.88 0.10
N ALA A 42 3.02 7.48 0.72
CA ALA A 42 3.00 8.92 0.99
C ALA A 42 4.12 9.35 1.96
N LEU A 43 4.43 8.52 2.96
CA LEU A 43 5.57 8.76 3.85
C LEU A 43 6.91 8.61 3.14
N ALA A 44 7.04 7.64 2.22
CA ALA A 44 8.25 7.40 1.45
C ALA A 44 8.59 8.58 0.53
N ALA A 45 7.60 9.35 0.08
CA ALA A 45 7.83 10.58 -0.71
C ALA A 45 8.69 11.65 0.00
N LYS A 46 8.85 11.55 1.33
CA LYS A 46 9.80 12.40 2.07
C LYS A 46 11.26 12.04 1.78
N THR A 47 11.52 10.80 1.40
CA THR A 47 12.84 10.32 1.01
C THR A 47 13.08 10.71 -0.44
N ARG A 48 14.30 11.13 -0.73
CA ARG A 48 14.72 11.50 -2.08
C ARG A 48 15.28 10.28 -2.77
N ASP A 49 14.65 9.86 -3.85
CA ASP A 49 15.12 8.75 -4.64
C ASP A 49 16.11 9.23 -5.70
N VAL A 50 17.23 8.52 -5.86
CA VAL A 50 18.22 8.76 -6.92
C VAL A 50 18.09 7.64 -7.94
N SER A 51 17.84 8.00 -9.19
CA SER A 51 17.73 7.04 -10.29
C SER A 51 19.06 6.92 -11.01
N VAL A 52 19.50 5.70 -11.31
CA VAL A 52 20.70 5.41 -12.12
C VAL A 52 20.29 4.57 -13.32
N GLY A 53 20.67 4.99 -14.52
CA GLY A 53 20.38 4.29 -15.78
C GLY A 53 21.65 3.87 -16.49
N LEU A 54 21.55 2.77 -17.25
CA LEU A 54 22.59 2.27 -18.14
C LEU A 54 22.01 2.10 -19.53
N GLN A 55 22.77 2.47 -20.55
CA GLN A 55 22.40 2.36 -21.95
C GLN A 55 23.55 1.73 -22.73
N PHE A 56 23.22 0.86 -23.67
CA PHE A 56 24.17 0.29 -24.62
C PHE A 56 23.57 0.42 -26.01
N GLU A 57 24.36 0.94 -26.94
CA GLU A 57 23.96 1.09 -28.33
C GLU A 57 25.00 0.42 -29.22
N HIS A 58 24.53 -0.43 -30.14
CA HIS A 58 25.36 -1.03 -31.16
C HIS A 58 25.00 -0.42 -32.51
N TYR A 59 26.00 0.12 -33.21
CA TYR A 59 25.88 0.69 -34.54
C TYR A 59 26.50 -0.28 -35.56
N PRO A 60 25.68 -1.03 -36.33
CA PRO A 60 26.19 -1.90 -37.38
C PRO A 60 26.53 -1.11 -38.64
N VAL A 61 27.48 -1.63 -39.43
CA VAL A 61 27.78 -1.09 -40.76
C VAL A 61 26.58 -1.30 -41.67
N SER A 62 26.14 -0.25 -42.37
CA SER A 62 25.03 -0.30 -43.32
C SER A 62 25.34 0.53 -44.57
N PRO A 63 24.57 0.39 -45.67
CA PRO A 63 24.77 1.20 -46.88
C PRO A 63 24.68 2.72 -46.63
N THR A 64 24.01 3.14 -45.55
CA THR A 64 23.87 4.54 -45.13
C THR A 64 24.83 4.95 -44.01
N ASN A 65 25.59 4.02 -43.43
CA ASN A 65 26.60 4.26 -42.39
C ASN A 65 27.90 3.50 -42.72
N THR A 66 28.77 4.15 -43.51
CA THR A 66 30.05 3.62 -43.98
C THR A 66 31.24 3.99 -43.08
N LEU A 67 31.05 4.83 -42.06
CA LEU A 67 32.12 5.41 -41.24
C LEU A 67 32.56 4.51 -40.06
N GLY A 68 31.92 3.35 -39.85
CA GLY A 68 32.42 2.30 -38.95
C GLY A 68 31.34 1.59 -38.13
N SER A 69 31.70 0.42 -37.61
CA SER A 69 30.96 -0.28 -36.54
C SER A 69 31.42 0.27 -35.19
N GLY A 70 30.47 0.56 -34.30
CA GLY A 70 30.77 1.12 -32.98
C GLY A 70 29.81 0.63 -31.91
N ASN A 71 30.32 0.53 -30.69
CA ASN A 71 29.55 0.26 -29.48
C ASN A 71 29.63 1.50 -28.59
N SER A 72 28.49 2.02 -28.16
CA SER A 72 28.41 3.12 -27.21
C SER A 72 27.79 2.63 -25.91
N PHE A 73 28.33 3.09 -24.79
CA PHE A 73 27.78 2.86 -23.46
C PHE A 73 27.47 4.21 -22.82
N GLY A 74 26.29 4.33 -22.21
CA GLY A 74 25.85 5.52 -21.49
C GLY A 74 25.50 5.17 -20.05
N ILE A 75 25.84 6.06 -19.13
CA ILE A 75 25.41 6.01 -17.72
C ILE A 75 24.69 7.32 -17.42
N SER A 76 23.52 7.24 -16.81
CA SER A 76 22.75 8.41 -16.39
C SER A 76 22.46 8.36 -14.89
N VAL A 77 22.46 9.52 -14.24
CA VAL A 77 22.07 9.66 -12.83
C VAL A 77 21.11 10.84 -12.71
N GLN A 78 19.96 10.62 -12.08
CA GLN A 78 18.96 11.65 -11.83
C GLN A 78 18.85 11.88 -10.33
N ILE A 79 19.15 13.12 -9.90
CA ILE A 79 19.10 13.55 -8.51
C ILE A 79 18.00 14.62 -8.37
N PRO A 80 16.99 14.41 -7.52
CA PRO A 80 15.93 15.40 -7.32
C PRO A 80 16.47 16.64 -6.60
N LEU A 81 16.02 17.81 -7.03
CA LEU A 81 16.37 19.08 -6.38
C LEU A 81 15.71 19.16 -4.99
N PHE A 82 16.41 19.77 -4.02
CA PHE A 82 15.93 19.99 -2.66
C PHE A 82 14.87 21.10 -2.62
N ALA A 83 13.68 20.87 -3.19
CA ALA A 83 12.55 21.78 -3.07
C ALA A 83 11.98 21.74 -1.64
N ARG A 84 11.47 22.88 -1.14
CA ARG A 84 10.86 23.02 0.21
C ARG A 84 9.49 22.31 0.36
N TYR A 85 9.05 21.54 -0.62
CA TYR A 85 7.82 20.77 -0.53
C TYR A 85 8.06 19.47 0.23
N ALA A 86 7.28 19.23 1.28
CA ALA A 86 7.47 18.07 2.17
C ALA A 86 6.19 17.21 2.28
N TYR A 87 5.36 17.25 1.23
CA TYR A 87 4.23 16.35 1.00
C TYR A 87 3.22 16.26 2.16
N GLN A 88 3.08 17.34 2.95
CA GLN A 88 2.23 17.32 4.15
C GLN A 88 0.76 17.10 3.81
N GLY A 89 0.29 17.61 2.67
CA GLY A 89 -1.09 17.46 2.24
C GLY A 89 -1.44 16.01 1.90
N GLU A 90 -0.58 15.37 1.11
CA GLU A 90 -0.71 13.98 0.68
C GLU A 90 -0.62 13.02 1.87
N ILE A 91 0.31 13.29 2.80
CA ILE A 91 0.45 12.49 4.02
C ILE A 91 -0.79 12.64 4.90
N SER A 92 -1.27 13.87 5.11
CA SER A 92 -2.50 14.10 5.91
C SER A 92 -3.73 13.46 5.27
N LEU A 93 -3.84 13.50 3.93
CA LEU A 93 -4.90 12.82 3.21
C LEU A 93 -4.79 11.29 3.37
N ALA A 94 -3.59 10.73 3.24
CA ALA A 94 -3.38 9.28 3.40
C ALA A 94 -3.69 8.81 4.83
N GLU A 95 -3.37 9.62 5.85
CA GLU A 95 -3.75 9.34 7.24
C GLU A 95 -5.27 9.32 7.43
N LYS A 96 -5.98 10.33 6.90
CA LYS A 96 -7.45 10.35 6.94
C LYS A 96 -8.08 9.16 6.22
N ASN A 97 -7.49 8.72 5.11
CA ASN A 97 -7.96 7.54 4.38
C ASN A 97 -7.78 6.25 5.19
N VAL A 98 -6.67 6.11 5.92
CA VAL A 98 -6.46 4.98 6.84
C VAL A 98 -7.50 5.01 7.96
N ASP A 99 -7.77 6.18 8.55
CA ASP A 99 -8.74 6.30 9.63
C ASP A 99 -10.16 5.96 9.16
N SER A 100 -10.56 6.46 7.99
CA SER A 100 -11.85 6.13 7.38
C SER A 100 -11.96 4.63 7.05
N ALA A 101 -10.91 4.01 6.50
CA ALA A 101 -10.91 2.57 6.20
C ALA A 101 -10.99 1.72 7.47
N ARG A 102 -10.35 2.16 8.56
CA ARG A 102 -10.42 1.49 9.87
C ARG A 102 -11.84 1.56 10.44
N GLU A 103 -12.47 2.73 10.38
CA GLU A 103 -13.86 2.92 10.83
C GLU A 103 -14.83 2.02 10.04
N ILE A 104 -14.65 1.91 8.72
CA ILE A 104 -15.46 1.02 7.88
C ILE A 104 -15.29 -0.44 8.31
N LEU A 105 -14.04 -0.89 8.54
CA LEU A 105 -13.76 -2.25 9.01
C LEU A 105 -14.42 -2.55 10.37
N GLU A 106 -14.36 -1.61 11.30
CA GLU A 106 -14.98 -1.74 12.63
C GLU A 106 -16.50 -1.86 12.49
N LYS A 107 -17.14 -0.97 11.73
CA LYS A 107 -18.59 -1.03 11.45
C LYS A 107 -18.99 -2.33 10.76
N THR A 108 -18.22 -2.82 9.78
CA THR A 108 -18.50 -4.09 9.11
C THR A 108 -18.38 -5.27 10.07
N LYS A 109 -17.39 -5.27 10.97
CA LYS A 109 -17.25 -6.30 12.02
C LYS A 109 -18.40 -6.26 13.01
N GLU A 110 -18.89 -5.08 13.36
CA GLU A 110 -20.06 -4.92 14.23
C GLU A 110 -21.34 -5.44 13.57
N ASN A 111 -21.60 -5.04 12.32
CA ASN A 111 -22.75 -5.55 11.56
C ASN A 111 -22.71 -7.08 11.41
N ALA A 112 -21.54 -7.63 11.07
CA ALA A 112 -21.31 -9.07 11.01
C ALA A 112 -21.60 -9.78 12.35
N ARG A 113 -21.25 -9.14 13.47
CA ARG A 113 -21.51 -9.66 14.81
C ARG A 113 -23.00 -9.65 15.11
N PHE A 114 -23.71 -8.56 14.79
CA PHE A 114 -25.15 -8.47 14.99
C PHE A 114 -25.90 -9.53 14.17
N GLU A 115 -25.50 -9.77 12.93
CA GLU A 115 -26.10 -10.81 12.09
C GLU A 115 -25.87 -12.24 12.59
N LEU A 116 -24.74 -12.53 13.23
CA LEU A 116 -24.45 -13.88 13.76
C LEU A 116 -25.10 -14.16 15.12
N LEU A 117 -25.49 -13.12 15.85
CA LEU A 117 -26.13 -13.23 17.16
C LEU A 117 -27.66 -13.25 17.08
N ASN A 118 -28.22 -13.02 15.89
CA ASN A 118 -29.65 -12.90 15.65
C ASN A 118 -30.16 -14.08 14.80
#